data_AF-A0A2M8P6X7-F1
#
_entry.id   AF-A0A2M8P6X7-F1
#
_cell.length_a   1.000
_cell.length_b   1.000
_cell.length_c   1.000
_cell.angle_alpha   90.00
_cell.angle_beta   90.00
_cell.angle_gamma   90.00
#
_symmetry.space_group_name_H-M   'P 1'
#
loop_
_entity.id
_entity.type
_entity.pdbx_description
1 polymer ?
#
loop_
_entity_poly.entity_id
_entity_poly.type
_entity_poly.pdbx_seq_one_letter_code
_entity_poly.pdbx_strand_id
1 'polypeptide(L)'
;TELRERTEIKNLNSIRNMVKAIDYEVKRQIKLYKNGDTVKPATLGWDEANQKITVQRYKERADEYRYFPEPDLPIVEVSREQVAEIKAKLPTLPDQLQQTFTEELGLSVIDAGVLTAERAIAEYFQSVVSHGVD
;
A
#
# COMPACT_ATOMS: atom_id res chain seq x y z
N THR A 1 -17.49 17.50 -8.23
CA THR A 1 -16.59 16.70 -9.08
C THR A 1 -17.25 15.37 -9.33
N GLU A 2 -17.47 15.01 -10.59
CA GLU A 2 -18.11 13.73 -10.96
C GLU A 2 -17.04 12.63 -11.06
N LEU A 3 -17.29 11.46 -10.48
CA LEU A 3 -16.38 10.32 -10.50
C LEU A 3 -16.87 9.26 -11.50
N ARG A 4 -15.93 8.57 -12.13
CA ARG A 4 -16.21 7.47 -13.08
C ARG A 4 -16.33 6.12 -12.37
N GLU A 5 -16.90 5.16 -13.09
CA GLU A 5 -17.09 3.79 -12.61
C GLU A 5 -15.78 3.08 -12.26
N ARG A 6 -15.83 2.23 -11.22
CA ARG A 6 -14.67 1.55 -10.64
C ARG A 6 -14.66 0.05 -10.94
N THR A 7 -13.50 -0.49 -11.27
CA THR A 7 -13.22 -1.93 -11.25
C THR A 7 -12.29 -2.31 -10.10
N GLU A 8 -12.29 -3.58 -9.72
CA GLU A 8 -11.51 -4.11 -8.59
C GLU A 8 -10.70 -5.31 -9.07
N ILE A 9 -9.37 -5.24 -9.02
CA ILE A 9 -8.46 -6.33 -9.41
C ILE A 9 -8.07 -7.12 -8.16
N LYS A 10 -8.30 -8.43 -8.17
CA LYS A 10 -7.94 -9.36 -7.09
C LYS A 10 -6.79 -10.27 -7.49
N ASN A 11 -6.19 -10.92 -6.49
CA ASN A 11 -5.13 -11.93 -6.62
C ASN A 11 -3.82 -11.39 -7.21
N LEU A 12 -3.31 -10.28 -6.65
CA LEU A 12 -2.02 -9.70 -7.01
C LEU A 12 -0.95 -10.16 -6.01
N ASN A 13 -0.09 -11.09 -6.45
CA ASN A 13 0.89 -11.74 -5.57
C ASN A 13 2.23 -10.99 -5.44
N SER A 14 2.40 -9.85 -6.12
CA SER A 14 3.61 -9.03 -6.02
C SER A 14 3.33 -7.57 -6.37
N ILE A 15 4.16 -6.66 -5.84
CA ILE A 15 4.11 -5.22 -6.19
C ILE A 15 4.32 -5.02 -7.69
N ARG A 16 5.23 -5.79 -8.30
CA ARG A 16 5.46 -5.75 -9.75
C ARG A 16 4.19 -6.11 -10.53
N ASN A 17 3.48 -7.16 -10.11
CA ASN A 17 2.24 -7.57 -10.76
C ASN A 17 1.12 -6.54 -10.54
N MET A 18 1.07 -5.92 -9.35
CA MET A 18 0.14 -4.83 -9.07
C MET A 18 0.35 -3.65 -10.04
N VAL A 19 1.59 -3.17 -10.19
CA VAL A 19 1.89 -2.06 -11.11
C VAL A 19 1.47 -2.40 -12.54
N LYS A 20 1.84 -3.59 -13.03
CA LYS A 20 1.48 -4.04 -14.39
C LYS A 20 -0.02 -4.18 -14.60
N ALA A 21 -0.74 -4.70 -13.61
CA ALA A 21 -2.19 -4.84 -13.68
C ALA A 21 -2.89 -3.48 -13.70
N ILE A 22 -2.41 -2.52 -12.90
CA ILE A 22 -2.88 -1.13 -12.90
C ILE A 22 -2.64 -0.50 -14.27
N ASP A 23 -1.43 -0.59 -14.82
CA ASP A 23 -1.09 -0.03 -16.13
C ASP A 23 -1.97 -0.60 -17.25
N TYR A 24 -2.23 -1.91 -17.19
CA TYR A 24 -3.12 -2.58 -18.14
C TYR A 24 -4.55 -2.04 -18.03
N GLU A 25 -5.11 -1.97 -16.82
CA GLU A 25 -6.50 -1.54 -16.61
C GLU A 25 -6.69 -0.07 -16.96
N VAL A 26 -5.74 0.80 -16.61
CA VAL A 26 -5.76 2.21 -16.99
C VAL A 26 -5.85 2.36 -18.51
N LYS A 27 -5.01 1.64 -19.27
CA LYS A 27 -5.07 1.66 -20.74
C LYS A 27 -6.41 1.14 -21.27
N ARG A 28 -6.95 0.07 -20.68
CA ARG A 28 -8.26 -0.49 -21.06
C ARG A 28 -9.39 0.51 -20.82
N GLN A 29 -9.47 1.11 -19.64
CA GLN A 29 -10.52 2.07 -19.30
C GLN A 29 -10.43 3.33 -20.17
N ILE A 30 -9.23 3.86 -20.39
CA ILE A 30 -9.02 5.00 -21.30
C ILE A 30 -9.55 4.67 -22.70
N LYS A 31 -9.25 3.48 -23.23
CA LYS A 31 -9.72 3.06 -24.55
C LYS A 31 -11.24 2.99 -24.63
N LEU A 32 -11.91 2.42 -23.63
CA LEU A 32 -13.37 2.35 -23.58
C LEU A 32 -13.99 3.76 -23.63
N TYR A 33 -13.53 4.65 -22.76
CA TYR A 33 -14.07 6.02 -22.72
C TYR A 33 -13.78 6.82 -24.00
N LYS A 34 -12.63 6.62 -24.65
CA LYS A 34 -12.33 7.26 -25.94
C LYS A 34 -13.24 6.79 -27.07
N ASN A 35 -13.76 5.56 -26.99
CA ASN A 35 -14.67 4.99 -27.97
C ASN A 35 -16.14 5.34 -27.70
N GLY A 36 -16.43 6.08 -26.63
CA GLY A 36 -17.80 6.37 -26.19
C GLY A 36 -18.45 5.25 -25.37
N ASP A 37 -17.69 4.20 -25.02
CA ASP A 37 -18.14 3.12 -24.13
C ASP A 37 -17.99 3.52 -22.65
N THR A 38 -18.63 2.75 -21.77
CA THR A 38 -18.51 2.90 -20.32
C THR A 38 -17.86 1.69 -19.66
N VAL A 39 -17.21 1.92 -18.52
CA VAL A 39 -16.67 0.85 -17.68
C VAL A 39 -17.80 0.24 -16.86
N LYS A 40 -17.98 -1.07 -16.96
CA LYS A 40 -18.89 -1.82 -16.09
C LYS A 40 -18.18 -2.20 -14.79
N PRO A 41 -18.76 -1.92 -13.61
CA PRO A 41 -18.23 -2.40 -12.34
C PRO A 41 -18.04 -3.92 -12.33
N ALA A 42 -16.81 -4.35 -12.07
CA ALA A 42 -16.44 -5.76 -12.12
C ALA A 42 -15.33 -6.08 -11.12
N THR A 43 -15.36 -7.33 -10.66
CA THR A 43 -14.20 -7.99 -10.05
C THR A 43 -13.38 -8.64 -11.15
N LEU A 44 -12.13 -8.26 -11.22
CA LEU A 44 -11.13 -8.62 -12.21
C LEU A 44 -10.07 -9.51 -11.54
N GLY A 45 -9.45 -10.38 -12.32
CA GLY A 45 -8.27 -11.15 -11.95
C GLY A 45 -7.09 -10.76 -12.81
N TRP A 46 -5.88 -10.87 -12.25
CA TRP A 46 -4.64 -10.74 -13.00
C TRP A 46 -4.11 -12.13 -13.40
N ASP A 47 -4.00 -12.37 -14.70
CA ASP A 47 -3.34 -13.55 -15.27
C ASP A 47 -1.88 -13.20 -15.55
N GLU A 48 -0.99 -13.63 -14.66
CA GLU A 48 0.43 -13.35 -14.75
C GLU A 48 1.09 -14.05 -15.94
N ALA A 49 0.66 -15.25 -16.31
CA ALA A 49 1.27 -15.98 -17.43
C ALA A 49 1.04 -15.25 -18.76
N ASN A 50 -0.14 -14.67 -18.93
CA ASN A 50 -0.53 -13.96 -20.15
C ASN A 50 -0.44 -12.43 -20.02
N GLN A 51 -0.06 -11.91 -18.86
CA GLN A 51 0.03 -10.48 -18.54
C GLN A 51 -1.25 -9.72 -18.92
N LYS A 52 -2.42 -10.28 -18.57
CA LYS A 52 -3.73 -9.74 -18.96
C LYS A 52 -4.72 -9.76 -17.80
N ILE A 53 -5.73 -8.92 -17.91
CA ILE A 53 -6.89 -8.92 -17.02
C ILE A 53 -7.94 -9.90 -17.52
N THR A 54 -8.48 -10.69 -16.60
CA THR A 54 -9.65 -11.54 -16.83
C THR A 54 -10.82 -11.05 -15.99
N VAL A 55 -12.02 -10.98 -16.57
CA VAL A 55 -13.22 -10.67 -15.79
C VAL A 55 -13.65 -11.92 -15.02
N GLN A 56 -13.84 -11.80 -13.71
CA GLN A 56 -14.32 -12.90 -12.87
C GLN A 56 -15.84 -12.79 -12.64
N ARG A 57 -16.31 -11.61 -12.19
CA ARG A 57 -17.72 -11.34 -11.90
C ARG A 57 -18.06 -9.89 -12.22
N TYR A 58 -19.18 -9.65 -12.89
CA TYR A 58 -19.76 -8.30 -12.99
C TYR A 58 -20.59 -8.00 -11.74
N LYS A 59 -20.50 -6.77 -11.22
CA LYS A 59 -21.32 -6.35 -10.08
C LYS A 59 -22.70 -5.95 -10.60
N GLU A 60 -23.71 -6.74 -10.27
CA GLU A 60 -25.11 -6.43 -10.62
C GLU A 60 -25.76 -5.50 -9.58
N ARG A 61 -25.38 -5.64 -8.30
CA ARG A 61 -25.79 -4.81 -7.16
C ARG A 61 -24.65 -4.76 -6.13
N ALA A 62 -24.66 -3.76 -5.24
CA ALA A 62 -23.79 -3.76 -4.07
C ALA A 62 -24.20 -4.91 -3.15
N ASP A 63 -23.22 -5.66 -2.62
CA ASP A 63 -23.49 -6.77 -1.70
C ASP A 63 -24.00 -6.21 -0.36
N GLU A 64 -25.12 -6.73 0.12
CA GLU A 64 -25.71 -6.35 1.41
C GLU A 64 -25.15 -7.26 2.51
N TYR A 65 -24.01 -6.84 3.10
CA TYR A 65 -23.29 -7.62 4.11
C TYR A 65 -24.02 -7.72 5.47
N ARG A 66 -25.10 -6.96 5.68
CA ARG A 66 -25.91 -6.95 6.92
C ARG A 66 -25.04 -6.82 8.18
N TYR A 67 -24.14 -5.84 8.19
CA TYR A 67 -23.27 -5.57 9.33
C TYR A 67 -24.08 -5.35 10.61
N PHE A 68 -23.69 -6.02 11.69
CA PHE A 68 -24.18 -5.81 13.05
C PHE A 68 -23.04 -6.07 14.05
N PRO A 69 -23.10 -5.53 15.27
CA PRO A 69 -22.11 -5.83 16.31
C PRO A 69 -22.09 -7.33 16.61
N GLU A 70 -20.92 -7.95 16.59
CA GLU A 70 -20.74 -9.35 16.95
C GLU A 70 -21.16 -9.56 18.42
N PRO A 71 -22.28 -10.28 18.70
CA PRO A 71 -22.82 -10.39 20.05
C PRO A 71 -21.95 -11.22 20.99
N ASP A 72 -21.15 -12.15 20.45
CA ASP A 72 -20.33 -13.05 21.26
C ASP A 72 -18.99 -12.42 21.66
N LEU A 73 -18.61 -11.30 21.04
CA LEU A 73 -17.36 -10.59 21.34
C LEU A 73 -17.63 -9.33 22.16
N PRO A 74 -17.03 -9.21 23.37
CA PRO A 74 -17.08 -7.95 24.10
C PRO A 74 -16.34 -6.86 23.32
N ILE A 75 -16.77 -5.61 23.53
CA ILE A 75 -16.08 -4.45 22.96
C ILE A 75 -14.66 -4.40 23.51
N VAL A 76 -13.66 -4.36 22.61
CA VAL A 76 -12.27 -4.18 23.00
C VAL A 76 -12.02 -2.71 23.29
N GLU A 77 -11.89 -2.36 24.56
CA GLU A 77 -11.50 -1.02 25.00
C GLU A 77 -9.97 -0.90 25.08
N VAL A 78 -9.42 0.12 24.41
CA VAL A 78 -7.98 0.42 24.44
C VAL A 78 -7.79 1.76 25.13
N SER A 79 -7.16 1.74 26.31
CA SER A 79 -6.90 2.93 27.12
C SER A 79 -5.85 3.85 26.49
N ARG A 80 -5.88 5.14 26.86
CA ARG A 80 -4.89 6.12 26.37
C ARG A 80 -3.49 5.82 26.91
N GLU A 81 -3.43 5.26 28.11
CA GLU A 81 -2.21 4.80 28.77
C GLU A 81 -1.56 3.66 27.97
N GLN A 82 -2.34 2.66 27.54
CA GLN A 82 -1.84 1.57 26.67
C GLN A 82 -1.35 2.09 25.32
N VAL A 83 -2.06 3.04 24.71
CA VAL A 83 -1.60 3.68 23.46
C VAL A 83 -0.28 4.42 23.67
N ALA A 84 -0.14 5.16 24.77
CA ALA A 84 1.08 5.88 25.10
C ALA A 84 2.26 4.92 25.34
N GLU A 85 2.03 3.81 26.04
CA GLU A 85 3.04 2.78 26.28
C GLU A 85 3.53 2.14 24.96
N ILE A 86 2.61 1.76 24.07
CA ILE A 86 2.98 1.20 22.76
C ILE A 86 3.73 2.23 21.92
N LYS A 87 3.26 3.48 21.92
CA LYS A 87 3.91 4.57 21.18
C LYS A 87 5.34 4.82 21.65
N ALA A 88 5.59 4.74 22.97
CA ALA A 88 6.93 4.88 23.54
C ALA A 88 7.88 3.74 23.15
N LYS A 89 7.36 2.58 22.73
CA LYS A 89 8.13 1.42 22.28
C LYS A 89 8.32 1.35 20.77
N LEU A 90 7.66 2.23 20.00
CA LEU A 90 7.82 2.24 18.55
C LEU A 90 9.26 2.63 18.18
N PRO A 91 9.93 1.88 17.28
CA PRO A 91 11.19 2.32 16.73
C PRO A 91 10.97 3.56 15.86
N THR A 92 12.05 4.29 15.58
CA THR A 92 12.02 5.39 14.61
C THR A 92 11.54 4.87 13.26
N LEU A 93 10.57 5.57 12.67
CA LEU A 93 10.00 5.15 11.39
C LEU A 93 10.98 5.44 10.23
N PRO A 94 10.91 4.69 9.11
CA PRO A 94 11.82 4.88 7.97
C PRO A 94 11.86 6.33 7.46
N ASP A 95 10.72 7.00 7.35
CA ASP A 95 10.63 8.38 6.88
C ASP A 95 11.34 9.37 7.82
N GLN A 96 11.21 9.14 9.14
CA GLN A 96 11.88 9.94 10.16
C GLN A 96 13.40 9.72 10.11
N LEU A 97 13.83 8.46 9.99
CA LEU A 97 15.26 8.14 9.84
C LEU A 97 15.84 8.74 8.55
N GLN A 98 15.09 8.70 7.45
CA GLN A 98 15.53 9.27 6.18
C GLN A 98 15.74 10.78 6.34
N GLN A 99 14.80 11.47 6.99
CA GLN A 99 14.94 12.89 7.30
C GLN A 99 16.19 13.15 8.15
N THR A 100 16.39 12.42 9.25
CA THR A 100 17.58 12.52 10.09
C THR A 100 18.87 12.31 9.30
N PHE A 101 18.94 11.29 8.45
CA PHE A 101 20.15 11.03 7.65
C PHE A 101 20.41 12.13 6.62
N THR A 102 19.38 12.74 6.05
CA THR A 102 19.56 13.87 5.14
C THR A 102 19.96 15.16 5.84
N GLU A 103 19.34 15.47 6.98
CA GLU A 103 19.52 16.75 7.69
C GLU A 103 20.78 16.76 8.57
N GLU A 104 21.05 15.66 9.30
CA GLU A 104 22.14 15.58 10.27
C GLU A 104 23.42 14.99 9.67
N LEU A 105 23.30 14.02 8.74
CA LEU A 105 24.45 13.36 8.11
C LEU A 105 24.73 13.88 6.69
N GLY A 106 23.90 14.76 6.16
CA GLY A 106 24.09 15.37 4.83
C GLY A 106 23.96 14.39 3.66
N LEU A 107 23.35 13.21 3.88
CA LEU A 107 23.18 12.23 2.81
C LEU A 107 22.20 12.72 1.75
N SER A 108 22.38 12.26 0.52
CA SER A 108 21.37 12.49 -0.53
C SER A 108 20.07 11.77 -0.18
N VAL A 109 18.93 12.28 -0.67
CA VAL A 109 17.62 11.64 -0.49
C VAL A 109 17.62 10.19 -1.00
N ILE A 110 18.38 9.92 -2.06
CA ILE A 110 18.51 8.59 -2.65
C ILE A 110 19.25 7.66 -1.68
N ASP A 111 20.42 8.06 -1.19
CA ASP A 111 21.24 7.23 -0.30
C ASP A 111 20.53 6.99 1.03
N ALA A 112 19.94 8.03 1.60
CA ALA A 112 19.14 7.91 2.81
C ALA A 112 17.96 6.95 2.60
N GLY A 113 17.28 7.02 1.45
CA GLY A 113 16.17 6.11 1.13
C GLY A 113 16.59 4.65 0.97
N VAL A 114 17.78 4.39 0.42
CA VAL A 114 18.33 3.03 0.33
C VAL A 114 18.68 2.49 1.72
N LEU A 115 19.33 3.29 2.55
CA LEU A 115 19.76 2.89 3.89
C LEU A 115 18.58 2.66 4.85
N THR A 116 17.45 3.34 4.64
CA THR A 116 16.25 3.18 5.48
C THR A 116 15.20 2.23 4.91
N ALA A 117 15.44 1.66 3.72
CA ALA A 117 14.51 0.73 3.09
C ALA A 117 14.27 -0.55 3.92
N GLU A 118 15.32 -1.02 4.61
CA GLU A 118 15.25 -2.17 5.51
C GLU A 118 15.77 -1.80 6.89
N ARG A 119 15.01 -2.15 7.93
CA ARG A 119 15.35 -1.83 9.31
C ARG A 119 16.74 -2.33 9.73
N ALA A 120 17.09 -3.56 9.36
CA ALA A 120 18.38 -4.14 9.73
C ALA A 120 19.57 -3.38 9.11
N ILE A 121 19.41 -2.85 7.89
CA ILE A 121 20.43 -2.03 7.22
C ILE A 121 20.54 -0.69 7.93
N ALA A 122 19.41 -0.05 8.26
CA ALA A 122 19.39 1.21 8.98
C ALA A 122 20.06 1.10 10.36
N GLU A 123 19.71 0.07 11.13
CA GLU A 123 20.31 -0.20 12.45
C GLU A 123 21.81 -0.48 12.35
N TYR A 124 22.24 -1.25 11.34
CA TYR A 124 23.66 -1.50 11.07
C TYR A 124 24.41 -0.21 10.73
N PHE A 125 23.87 0.60 9.81
CA PHE A 125 24.46 1.87 9.41
C PHE A 125 24.62 2.82 10.59
N GLN A 126 23.57 3.02 11.39
CA GLN A 126 23.63 3.83 12.61
C GLN A 126 24.68 3.32 13.60
N SER A 127 24.82 1.99 13.73
CA SER A 127 25.85 1.39 14.57
C SER A 127 27.26 1.65 14.05
N VAL A 128 27.49 1.69 12.74
CA VAL A 128 28.81 2.00 12.18
C VAL A 128 29.16 3.47 12.40
N VAL A 129 28.21 4.37 12.11
CA VAL A 129 28.37 5.83 12.31
C VAL A 129 28.67 6.16 13.77
N SER A 130 28.01 5.48 14.72
CA SER A 130 28.26 5.71 16.16
C SER A 130 29.66 5.32 16.64
N HIS A 131 30.40 4.51 15.86
CA HIS A 131 31.81 4.18 16.13
C HIS A 131 32.81 5.15 15.45
N GLY A 132 32.33 6.24 14.85
CA GLY A 132 33.17 7.30 14.27
C GLY A 132 33.76 6.97 12.90
N VAL A 133 33.12 6.07 12.16
CA VAL A 133 33.45 5.82 10.75
C VAL A 133 32.62 6.78 9.91
N ASP A 134 33.31 7.70 9.22
CA ASP A 134 32.73 8.60 8.20
C ASP A 134 32.38 7.86 6.91
#